data_AF-A0A536XK68-F1
#
_entry.id   AF-A0A536XK68-F1
#
_cell.length_a   1.000
_cell.length_b   1.000
_cell.length_c   1.000
_cell.angle_alpha   90.00
_cell.angle_beta   90.00
_cell.angle_gamma   90.00
#
_symmetry.space_group_name_H-M   'P 1'
#
loop_
_entity.id
_entity.type
_entity.pdbx_description
1 polymer ?
#
loop_
_entity_poly.entity_id
_entity_poly.type
_entity_poly.pdbx_seq_one_letter_code
_entity_poly.pdbx_strand_id
1 'polypeptide(L)'
;PFNYFARYADSTAARTEHLKDVEDFRAGLRASNLPAVAFVKPSGAHNEHPGYADLLSGQRYVADLVKAVQDSAIWKDSVIIITYDEAGGRWDHVPPPSGDRWGPGVRVPAIIISPYAKRRFVDHTLYETVSILKFIETRWQLAPLGSRDAAANNLLNAFDFSQTQ
;
A
#
# COMPACT_ATOMS: atom_id res chain seq x y z
N PRO A 1 11.54 -1.80 -2.15
CA PRO A 1 12.03 -0.88 -3.21
C PRO A 1 13.18 0.03 -2.74
N PHE A 2 13.21 0.47 -1.48
CA PHE A 2 14.19 1.44 -1.00
C PHE A 2 15.66 0.98 -1.03
N ASN A 3 15.92 -0.33 -1.03
CA ASN A 3 17.28 -0.89 -1.15
C ASN A 3 18.04 -0.47 -2.43
N TYR A 4 17.34 0.02 -3.46
CA TYR A 4 17.99 0.48 -4.70
C TYR A 4 18.62 1.88 -4.59
N PHE A 5 18.45 2.58 -3.46
CA PHE A 5 19.03 3.91 -3.26
C PHE A 5 20.22 3.83 -2.30
N ALA A 6 21.33 4.49 -2.65
CA ALA A 6 22.56 4.50 -1.84
C ALA A 6 22.34 4.95 -0.39
N ARG A 7 21.34 5.82 -0.15
CA ARG A 7 20.94 6.27 1.19
C ARG A 7 20.53 5.12 2.12
N TYR A 8 20.04 4.01 1.58
CA TYR A 8 19.58 2.83 2.33
C TYR A 8 20.48 1.60 2.14
N ALA A 9 21.73 1.81 1.68
CA ALA A 9 22.74 0.76 1.59
C ALA A 9 23.03 0.14 2.97
N ASP A 10 23.67 -1.03 2.99
CA ASP A 10 24.00 -1.74 4.22
C ASP A 10 24.83 -0.88 5.18
N SER A 11 24.59 -1.06 6.48
CA SER A 11 25.23 -0.31 7.58
C SER A 11 24.96 1.20 7.64
N THR A 12 24.12 1.76 6.77
CA THR A 12 23.73 3.18 6.86
C THR A 12 22.72 3.43 7.99
N ALA A 13 22.78 4.61 8.60
CA ALA A 13 21.83 5.01 9.65
C ALA A 13 20.38 5.03 9.13
N ALA A 14 20.16 5.54 7.92
CA ALA A 14 18.82 5.62 7.32
C ALA A 14 18.22 4.24 7.03
N ARG A 15 19.03 3.22 6.69
CA ARG A 15 18.58 1.83 6.61
C ARG A 15 18.10 1.34 7.97
N THR A 16 18.92 1.49 9.01
CA THR A 16 18.58 1.06 10.38
C THR A 16 17.32 1.76 10.88
N GLU A 17 17.13 3.03 10.54
CA GLU A 17 15.98 3.83 10.97
C GLU A 17 14.69 3.46 10.24
N HIS A 18 14.73 3.20 8.92
CA HIS A 18 13.52 3.13 8.10
C HIS A 18 13.23 1.73 7.51
N LEU A 19 14.20 0.84 7.41
CA LEU A 19 13.99 -0.53 6.91
C LEU A 19 13.94 -1.49 8.09
N LYS A 20 12.71 -1.85 8.44
CA LYS A 20 12.36 -2.59 9.65
C LYS A 20 11.75 -3.96 9.32
N ASP A 21 11.74 -4.85 10.30
CA ASP A 21 11.00 -6.09 10.22
C ASP A 21 9.50 -5.85 10.48
N VAL A 22 8.64 -6.77 10.06
CA VAL A 22 7.21 -6.69 10.37
C VAL A 22 6.95 -6.79 11.88
N GLU A 23 7.83 -7.42 12.64
CA GLU A 23 7.72 -7.46 14.10
C GLU A 23 7.92 -6.08 14.75
N ASP A 24 8.75 -5.21 14.16
CA ASP A 24 8.86 -3.81 14.58
C ASP A 24 7.55 -3.05 14.32
N PHE A 25 6.90 -3.32 13.18
CA PHE A 25 5.58 -2.75 12.87
C PHE A 25 4.53 -3.20 13.91
N ARG A 26 4.50 -4.50 14.24
CA ARG A 26 3.59 -5.04 15.27
C ARG A 26 3.89 -4.45 16.66
N ALA A 27 5.16 -4.27 17.01
CA ALA A 27 5.55 -3.60 18.24
C ALA A 27 5.12 -2.13 18.26
N GLY A 28 5.29 -1.41 17.14
CA GLY A 28 4.84 -0.03 16.95
C GLY A 28 3.34 0.12 17.12
N LEU A 29 2.53 -0.82 16.60
CA LEU A 29 1.08 -0.85 16.82
C LEU A 29 0.71 -0.92 18.31
N ARG A 30 1.35 -1.83 19.06
CA ARG A 30 1.12 -1.99 20.50
C ARG A 30 1.53 -0.74 21.30
N ALA A 31 2.62 -0.10 20.89
CA ALA A 31 3.14 1.11 21.54
C ALA A 31 2.48 2.40 21.05
N SER A 32 1.59 2.35 20.05
CA SER A 32 1.07 3.53 19.33
C SER A 32 2.18 4.45 18.81
N ASN A 33 3.30 3.86 18.39
CA ASN A 33 4.51 4.54 17.95
C ASN A 33 4.90 4.04 16.56
N LEU A 34 4.05 4.32 15.58
CA LEU A 34 4.31 4.04 14.17
C LEU A 34 4.65 5.33 13.41
N PRO A 35 5.45 5.24 12.33
CA PRO A 35 5.61 6.35 11.42
C PRO A 35 4.28 6.70 10.73
N ALA A 36 4.19 7.93 10.21
CA ALA A 36 3.01 8.40 9.50
C ALA A 36 2.70 7.58 8.22
N VAL A 37 3.72 6.97 7.62
CA VAL A 37 3.61 6.06 6.47
C VAL A 37 4.42 4.80 6.75
N ALA A 38 3.79 3.63 6.60
CA ALA A 38 4.44 2.33 6.67
C ALA A 38 4.09 1.51 5.43
N PHE A 39 5.12 0.98 4.76
CA PHE A 39 4.96 -0.01 3.69
C PHE A 39 5.28 -1.39 4.25
N VAL A 40 4.29 -2.28 4.30
CA VAL A 40 4.47 -3.66 4.76
C VAL A 40 4.50 -4.58 3.57
N LYS A 41 5.57 -5.38 3.44
CA LYS A 41 5.69 -6.45 2.46
C LYS A 41 5.69 -7.79 3.19
N PRO A 42 4.74 -8.71 2.93
CA PRO A 42 4.77 -10.05 3.50
C PRO A 42 6.07 -10.80 3.16
N SER A 43 6.47 -11.71 4.04
CA SER A 43 7.61 -12.60 3.80
C SER A 43 7.34 -13.51 2.60
N GLY A 44 8.39 -14.15 2.06
CA GLY A 44 8.28 -14.96 0.84
C GLY A 44 7.20 -16.03 0.90
N ALA A 45 6.99 -16.70 2.04
CA ALA A 45 5.96 -17.73 2.17
C ALA A 45 4.51 -17.19 2.17
N HIS A 46 4.32 -15.89 2.36
CA HIS A 46 3.01 -15.26 2.59
C HIS A 46 2.69 -14.16 1.56
N ASN A 47 3.45 -14.07 0.47
CA ASN A 47 3.30 -13.01 -0.53
C ASN A 47 2.38 -13.38 -1.70
N GLU A 48 1.74 -14.56 -1.65
CA GLU A 48 0.81 -15.08 -2.68
C GLU A 48 1.44 -15.30 -4.07
N HIS A 49 2.76 -15.20 -4.19
CA HIS A 49 3.44 -15.35 -5.47
C HIS A 49 3.27 -16.77 -6.03
N PRO A 50 2.87 -16.92 -7.31
CA PRO A 50 2.73 -18.22 -7.95
C PRO A 50 4.01 -19.06 -7.87
N GLY A 51 3.86 -20.37 -7.67
CA GLY A 51 4.93 -21.34 -7.73
C GLY A 51 5.60 -21.69 -6.39
N TYR A 52 5.63 -20.77 -5.43
CA TYR A 52 6.25 -21.04 -4.11
C TYR A 52 5.46 -20.54 -2.89
N ALA A 53 4.43 -19.72 -3.08
CA ALA A 53 3.54 -19.29 -2.00
C ALA A 53 2.09 -19.74 -2.26
N ASP A 54 1.30 -19.73 -1.20
CA ASP A 54 -0.11 -20.12 -1.23
C ASP A 54 -1.04 -18.93 -0.97
N LEU A 55 -2.14 -18.87 -1.72
CA LEU A 55 -3.13 -17.79 -1.66
C LEU A 55 -3.79 -17.71 -0.28
N LEU A 56 -4.22 -18.83 0.27
CA LEU A 56 -4.98 -18.84 1.53
C LEU A 56 -4.10 -18.42 2.71
N SER A 57 -2.84 -18.87 2.73
CA SER A 57 -1.87 -18.46 3.75
C SER A 57 -1.54 -16.97 3.67
N GLY A 58 -1.36 -16.42 2.46
CA GLY A 58 -1.12 -14.98 2.27
C GLY A 58 -2.32 -14.13 2.67
N GLN A 59 -3.53 -14.53 2.27
CA GLN A 59 -4.76 -13.82 2.63
C GLN A 59 -4.99 -13.81 4.13
N ARG A 60 -4.76 -14.93 4.83
CA ARG A 60 -4.84 -15.00 6.30
C ARG A 60 -3.82 -14.07 6.94
N TYR A 61 -2.58 -14.07 6.45
CA TYR A 61 -1.52 -13.21 6.97
C TYR A 61 -1.87 -11.72 6.82
N VAL A 62 -2.37 -11.31 5.66
CA VAL A 62 -2.84 -9.93 5.41
C VAL A 62 -4.03 -9.59 6.30
N ALA A 63 -5.01 -10.49 6.44
CA ALA A 63 -6.16 -10.30 7.30
C ALA A 63 -5.76 -10.11 8.78
N ASP A 64 -4.79 -10.87 9.27
CA ASP A 64 -4.27 -10.75 10.63
C ASP A 64 -3.56 -9.40 10.86
N LEU A 65 -2.85 -8.88 9.85
CA LEU A 65 -2.26 -7.55 9.90
C LEU A 65 -3.33 -6.45 9.94
N VAL A 66 -4.35 -6.55 9.08
CA VAL A 66 -5.49 -5.62 9.07
C VAL A 66 -6.17 -5.61 10.43
N LYS A 67 -6.46 -6.80 10.99
CA LYS A 67 -7.09 -6.94 12.30
C LYS A 67 -6.24 -6.32 13.40
N ALA A 68 -4.92 -6.53 13.37
CA ALA A 68 -4.01 -5.93 14.34
C ALA A 68 -4.00 -4.40 14.28
N VAL A 69 -4.13 -3.80 13.10
CA VAL A 69 -4.30 -2.34 12.96
C VAL A 69 -5.65 -1.91 13.52
N GLN A 70 -6.74 -2.60 13.18
CA GLN A 70 -8.09 -2.29 13.65
C GLN A 70 -8.24 -2.38 15.17
N ASP A 71 -7.52 -3.30 15.82
CA ASP A 71 -7.52 -3.46 17.27
C ASP A 71 -6.62 -2.45 18.00
N SER A 72 -5.78 -1.72 17.26
CA SER A 72 -4.85 -0.75 17.84
C SER A 72 -5.50 0.61 18.10
N ALA A 73 -4.90 1.40 18.99
CA ALA A 73 -5.39 2.74 19.32
C ALA A 73 -5.35 3.73 18.14
N ILE A 74 -4.55 3.45 17.10
CA ILE A 74 -4.41 4.32 15.92
C ILE A 74 -5.47 4.07 14.84
N TRP A 75 -6.29 3.00 14.97
CA TRP A 75 -7.26 2.62 13.94
C TRP A 75 -8.16 3.77 13.51
N LYS A 76 -8.62 4.57 14.49
CA LYS A 76 -9.54 5.69 14.27
C LYS A 76 -9.01 6.74 13.28
N ASP A 77 -7.69 6.83 13.13
CA ASP A 77 -7.01 7.79 12.24
C ASP A 77 -6.25 7.09 11.10
N SER A 78 -6.52 5.81 10.85
CA SER A 78 -5.73 4.98 9.93
C SER A 78 -6.37 4.80 8.55
N VAL A 79 -5.51 4.65 7.54
CA VAL A 79 -5.85 4.20 6.19
C VAL A 79 -4.95 3.01 5.85
N ILE A 80 -5.57 1.88 5.50
CA ILE A 80 -4.88 0.70 5.00
C ILE A 80 -5.17 0.57 3.51
N ILE A 81 -4.12 0.42 2.72
CA ILE A 81 -4.20 0.16 1.27
C ILE A 81 -3.55 -1.20 1.02
N ILE A 82 -4.33 -2.15 0.52
CA ILE A 82 -3.85 -3.46 0.08
C ILE A 82 -3.81 -3.43 -1.44
N THR A 83 -2.66 -3.76 -2.02
CA THR A 83 -2.48 -3.86 -3.48
C THR A 83 -1.41 -4.90 -3.79
N TYR A 84 -1.32 -5.28 -5.06
CA TYR A 84 -0.29 -6.19 -5.58
C TYR A 84 0.72 -5.40 -6.41
N ASP A 85 1.94 -5.93 -6.54
CA ASP A 85 2.99 -5.35 -7.37
C ASP A 85 2.83 -5.71 -8.85
N GLU A 86 2.27 -6.89 -9.14
CA GLU A 86 2.02 -7.39 -10.49
C GLU A 86 0.85 -8.40 -10.55
N ALA A 87 0.51 -8.89 -11.75
CA ALA A 87 -0.70 -9.69 -12.00
C ALA A 87 -0.51 -11.22 -11.85
N GLY A 88 0.70 -11.69 -11.58
CA GLY A 88 1.11 -13.09 -11.47
C GLY A 88 1.02 -13.87 -12.77
N GLY A 89 0.97 -13.18 -13.92
CA GLY A 89 0.65 -13.78 -15.23
C GLY A 89 -0.80 -14.27 -15.35
N ARG A 90 -1.69 -13.88 -14.43
CA ARG A 90 -3.11 -14.24 -14.49
C ARG A 90 -3.82 -13.41 -15.56
N TRP A 91 -4.81 -14.01 -16.21
CA TRP A 91 -5.60 -13.35 -17.23
C TRP A 91 -6.52 -12.29 -16.61
N ASP A 92 -6.58 -11.12 -17.24
CA ASP A 92 -7.57 -10.08 -17.00
C ASP A 92 -8.23 -9.70 -18.34
N HIS A 93 -9.54 -9.47 -18.32
CA HIS A 93 -10.30 -9.19 -19.54
C HIS A 93 -10.13 -7.77 -20.06
N VAL A 94 -9.64 -6.83 -19.24
CA VAL A 94 -9.47 -5.45 -19.65
C VAL A 94 -8.07 -5.29 -20.25
N PRO A 95 -7.98 -4.88 -21.53
CA PRO A 95 -6.69 -4.56 -22.14
C PRO A 95 -5.97 -3.49 -21.31
N PRO A 96 -4.66 -3.63 -21.05
CA PRO A 96 -3.89 -2.57 -20.41
C PRO A 96 -4.05 -1.23 -21.17
N PRO A 97 -4.27 -0.11 -20.46
CA PRO A 97 -4.28 1.20 -21.08
C PRO A 97 -2.97 1.49 -21.83
N SER A 98 -3.04 2.29 -22.89
CA SER A 98 -1.82 2.79 -23.53
C SER A 98 -1.05 3.70 -22.58
N GLY A 99 0.27 3.53 -22.55
CA GLY A 99 1.15 4.35 -21.73
C GLY A 99 2.60 4.27 -22.18
N ASP A 100 3.53 4.58 -21.28
CA ASP A 100 4.96 4.51 -21.56
C ASP A 100 5.47 3.06 -21.47
N ARG A 101 6.78 2.87 -21.64
CA ARG A 101 7.42 1.54 -21.50
C ARG A 101 7.22 0.88 -20.14
N TRP A 102 6.79 1.64 -19.13
CA TRP A 102 6.57 1.20 -17.75
C TRP A 102 5.09 1.04 -17.42
N GLY A 103 4.19 1.25 -18.38
CA GLY A 103 2.76 0.99 -18.25
C GLY A 103 1.87 2.22 -18.44
N PRO A 104 0.58 2.15 -18.04
CA PRO A 104 0.01 1.14 -17.15
C PRO A 104 0.01 -0.30 -17.69
N GLY A 105 0.17 -1.27 -16.78
CA GLY A 105 0.16 -2.70 -17.10
C GLY A 105 -1.20 -3.36 -16.89
N VAL A 106 -1.20 -4.69 -16.75
CA VAL A 106 -2.40 -5.45 -16.37
C VAL A 106 -2.92 -4.96 -15.01
N ARG A 107 -4.24 -4.92 -14.85
CA ARG A 107 -4.88 -4.48 -13.60
C ARG A 107 -4.51 -5.42 -12.45
N VAL A 108 -4.39 -4.84 -11.26
CA VAL A 108 -4.24 -5.57 -10.00
C VAL A 108 -5.33 -5.14 -9.02
N PRO A 109 -5.72 -6.00 -8.07
CA PRO A 109 -6.65 -5.61 -7.01
C PRO A 109 -6.07 -4.46 -6.16
N ALA A 110 -6.93 -3.53 -5.77
CA ALA A 110 -6.65 -2.53 -4.75
C ALA A 110 -7.83 -2.44 -3.78
N ILE A 111 -7.56 -2.51 -2.48
CA ILE A 111 -8.57 -2.45 -1.41
C ILE A 111 -8.17 -1.34 -0.45
N ILE A 112 -9.13 -0.46 -0.15
CA ILE A 112 -8.97 0.60 0.84
C ILE A 112 -9.81 0.26 2.06
N ILE A 113 -9.18 0.23 3.23
CA ILE A 113 -9.81 -0.07 4.52
C ILE A 113 -9.49 1.08 5.47
N SER A 114 -10.51 1.81 5.90
CA SER A 114 -10.36 2.97 6.79
C SER A 114 -11.70 3.30 7.43
N PRO A 115 -11.73 3.93 8.63
CA PRO A 115 -12.95 4.56 9.14
C PRO A 115 -13.55 5.61 8.19
N TYR A 116 -12.73 6.20 7.32
CA TYR A 116 -13.13 7.22 6.35
C TYR A 116 -13.41 6.65 4.95
N ALA A 117 -13.26 5.34 4.73
CA ALA A 117 -13.51 4.73 3.43
C ALA A 117 -15.02 4.69 3.15
N LYS A 118 -15.42 5.04 1.92
CA LYS A 118 -16.81 4.88 1.48
C LYS A 118 -17.22 3.42 1.61
N ARG A 119 -18.33 3.15 2.31
CA ARG A 119 -18.82 1.80 2.56
C ARG A 119 -19.50 1.24 1.32
N ARG A 120 -19.26 -0.05 1.03
CA ARG A 120 -19.88 -0.79 -0.11
C ARG A 120 -19.69 -0.06 -1.44
N PHE A 121 -18.54 0.56 -1.63
CA PHE A 121 -18.23 1.40 -2.77
C PHE A 121 -17.16 0.73 -3.64
N VAL A 122 -17.41 0.69 -4.95
CA VAL A 122 -16.41 0.31 -5.95
C VAL A 122 -16.02 1.58 -6.68
N ASP A 123 -14.77 1.99 -6.51
CA ASP A 123 -14.23 3.14 -7.21
C ASP A 123 -13.77 2.74 -8.62
N HIS A 124 -14.36 3.35 -9.64
CA HIS A 124 -14.02 3.12 -11.05
C HIS A 124 -13.02 4.14 -11.60
N THR A 125 -12.51 5.04 -10.76
CA THR A 125 -11.43 5.96 -11.13
C THR A 125 -10.21 5.15 -11.58
N LEU A 126 -9.60 5.55 -12.69
CA LEU A 126 -8.37 4.91 -13.17
C LEU A 126 -7.23 5.24 -12.22
N TYR A 127 -6.74 4.24 -11.49
CA TYR A 127 -5.57 4.36 -10.64
C TYR A 127 -4.39 3.54 -11.17
N GLU A 128 -3.20 3.95 -10.78
CA GLU A 128 -1.97 3.18 -10.97
C GLU A 128 -1.18 3.13 -9.66
N THR A 129 -0.09 2.37 -9.58
CA THR A 129 0.65 2.18 -8.31
C THR A 129 1.12 3.50 -7.70
N VAL A 130 1.47 4.49 -8.53
CA VAL A 130 1.88 5.83 -8.05
C VAL A 130 0.71 6.70 -7.56
N SER A 131 -0.55 6.29 -7.74
CA SER A 131 -1.69 6.94 -7.07
C SER A 131 -1.59 6.86 -5.54
N ILE A 132 -0.89 5.86 -5.00
CA ILE A 132 -0.56 5.77 -3.57
C ILE A 132 0.40 6.90 -3.18
N LEU A 133 1.41 7.18 -4.01
CA LEU A 133 2.34 8.30 -3.79
C LEU A 133 1.60 9.63 -3.88
N LYS A 134 0.73 9.81 -4.88
CA LYS A 134 -0.12 11.00 -5.02
C LYS A 134 -0.97 11.27 -3.77
N PHE A 135 -1.54 10.21 -3.18
CA PHE A 135 -2.32 10.32 -1.96
C PHE A 135 -1.46 10.74 -0.76
N ILE A 136 -0.27 10.13 -0.61
CA ILE A 136 0.72 10.51 0.41
C ILE A 136 1.12 11.98 0.24
N GLU A 137 1.57 12.36 -0.96
CA GLU A 137 1.96 13.73 -1.29
C GLU A 137 0.88 14.74 -0.91
N THR A 138 -0.37 14.43 -1.25
CA THR A 138 -1.50 15.29 -0.92
C THR A 138 -1.73 15.38 0.59
N ARG A 139 -1.66 14.26 1.32
CA ARG A 139 -1.90 14.22 2.77
C ARG A 139 -0.88 15.03 3.56
N TRP A 140 0.39 15.04 3.13
CA TRP A 140 1.50 15.73 3.82
C TRP A 140 2.01 16.96 3.08
N GLN A 141 1.30 17.44 2.06
CA GLN A 141 1.66 18.62 1.25
C GLN A 141 3.08 18.53 0.67
N LEU A 142 3.46 17.35 0.19
CA LEU A 142 4.77 17.11 -0.41
C LEU A 142 4.74 17.39 -1.92
N ALA A 143 5.89 17.77 -2.46
CA ALA A 143 6.08 17.82 -3.91
C ALA A 143 6.12 16.40 -4.51
N PRO A 144 5.64 16.20 -5.74
CA PRO A 144 5.80 14.93 -6.45
C PRO A 144 7.26 14.53 -6.62
N LEU A 145 7.56 13.23 -6.66
CA LEU A 145 8.92 12.74 -6.90
C LEU A 145 9.28 12.76 -8.39
N GLY A 146 8.29 12.74 -9.29
CA GLY A 146 8.50 12.82 -10.73
C GLY A 146 7.28 13.36 -11.49
N SER A 147 7.27 13.15 -12.81
CA SER A 147 6.14 13.56 -13.65
C SER A 147 4.96 12.58 -13.58
N ARG A 148 5.21 11.32 -13.24
CA ARG A 148 4.20 10.26 -13.28
C ARG A 148 3.28 10.29 -12.07
N ASP A 149 3.84 10.34 -10.87
CA ASP A 149 3.07 10.59 -9.64
C ASP A 149 2.41 11.97 -9.66
N ALA A 150 3.06 13.01 -10.21
CA ALA A 150 2.44 14.31 -10.41
C ALA A 150 1.13 14.23 -11.21
N ALA A 151 1.13 13.43 -12.28
CA ALA A 151 -0.02 13.24 -13.18
C ALA A 151 -1.03 12.17 -12.72
N ALA A 152 -0.71 11.40 -11.69
CA ALA A 152 -1.56 10.31 -11.23
C ALA A 152 -2.86 10.80 -10.59
N ASN A 153 -3.93 10.02 -10.76
CA ASN A 153 -5.19 10.26 -10.04
C ASN A 153 -5.00 9.98 -8.55
N ASN A 154 -5.64 10.80 -7.72
CA ASN A 154 -5.56 10.71 -6.27
C ASN A 154 -6.66 9.78 -5.72
N LEU A 155 -6.34 8.99 -4.70
CA LEU A 155 -7.27 8.03 -4.06
C LEU A 155 -8.42 8.68 -3.26
N LEU A 156 -8.50 10.02 -3.22
CA LEU A 156 -9.50 10.76 -2.43
C LEU A 156 -10.95 10.38 -2.74
N ASN A 157 -11.26 9.92 -3.96
CA ASN A 157 -12.63 9.51 -4.30
C ASN A 157 -13.08 8.25 -3.53
N ALA A 158 -12.16 7.46 -2.98
CA ALA A 158 -12.50 6.31 -2.15
C ALA A 158 -12.92 6.69 -0.72
N PHE A 159 -12.78 7.97 -0.34
CA PHE A 159 -13.01 8.44 1.03
C PHE A 159 -14.19 9.39 1.12
N ASP A 160 -14.80 9.40 2.30
CA ASP A 160 -15.74 10.40 2.76
C ASP A 160 -15.36 10.77 4.20
N PHE A 161 -14.64 11.88 4.33
CA PHE A 161 -14.12 12.38 5.59
C PHE A 161 -15.19 13.10 6.44
N SER A 162 -16.41 13.24 5.93
CA SER A 162 -17.54 13.81 6.68
C SER A 162 -18.27 12.77 7.52
N GLN A 163 -17.94 11.48 7.36
CA GLN A 163 -18.54 10.40 8.14
C GLN A 163 -18.21 10.56 9.61
N THR A 164 -19.25 10.70 10.44
CA THR A 164 -19.14 10.53 11.89
C THR A 164 -18.94 9.05 12.21
N GLN A 165 -17.90 8.74 13.00
CA GLN A 165 -17.63 7.38 13.47
C GLN A 165 -18.71 6.86 14.42
#